data_AF-A0A953X2P7-F1
#
_entry.id   AF-A0A953X2P7-F1
#
_cell.length_a   1.000
_cell.length_b   1.000
_cell.length_c   1.000
_cell.angle_alpha   90.00
_cell.angle_beta   90.00
_cell.angle_gamma   90.00
#
_symmetry.space_group_name_H-M   'P 1'
#
loop_
_entity.id
_entity.type
_entity.pdbx_description
1 polymer ?
#
loop_
_entity_poly.entity_id
_entity_poly.type
_entity_poly.pdbx_seq_one_letter_code
_entity_poly.pdbx_strand_id
1 'polypeptide(L)'
;FNDPDSDVPLTYGDVFLENERQQSAFNFEFSDVEMLKRWFADCETQSNALRAAGKPLPAYDYALKASHTFNLIDARGAISPTERQAYIARVRDLARGAAEQWAGQEEERAG
;
A
#
# COMPACT_ATOMS: atom_id res chain seq x y z
N PHE A 1 16.40 20.13 2.45
CA PHE A 1 15.80 20.06 1.10
C PHE A 1 16.70 20.67 0.04
N ASN A 2 17.75 21.36 0.46
CA ASN A 2 19.09 21.39 -0.13
C ASN A 2 20.05 21.77 1.02
N ASP A 3 21.29 22.13 0.71
CA ASP A 3 22.22 22.70 1.69
C ASP A 3 21.65 24.03 2.24
N PRO A 4 21.49 24.19 3.57
CA PRO A 4 21.01 25.43 4.17
C PRO A 4 21.91 26.64 3.90
N ASP A 5 23.18 26.43 3.55
CA ASP A 5 24.14 27.48 3.20
C ASP A 5 24.22 27.72 1.68
N SER A 6 23.35 27.09 0.88
CA SER A 6 23.27 27.38 -0.55
C SER A 6 22.77 28.80 -0.83
N ASP A 7 23.09 29.33 -2.02
CA ASP A 7 22.65 30.68 -2.44
C ASP A 7 21.11 30.84 -2.43
N VAL A 8 20.36 29.72 -2.53
CA VAL A 8 18.90 29.68 -2.45
C VAL A 8 18.49 28.49 -1.57
N PRO A 9 18.47 28.63 -0.24
CA PRO A 9 18.11 27.55 0.65
C PRO A 9 16.61 27.25 0.55
N LEU A 10 16.27 25.96 0.48
CA LEU A 10 14.92 25.44 0.37
C LEU A 10 14.44 24.89 1.70
N THR A 11 13.27 25.36 2.11
CA THR A 11 12.53 24.82 3.25
C THR A 11 11.75 23.56 2.85
N TYR A 12 11.25 22.82 3.85
CA TYR A 12 10.33 21.71 3.59
C TYR A 12 9.06 22.18 2.86
N GLY A 13 8.54 23.36 3.23
CA GLY A 13 7.35 23.93 2.61
C GLY A 13 7.53 24.22 1.13
N ASP A 14 8.72 24.70 0.73
CA ASP A 14 9.03 24.98 -0.67
C ASP A 14 8.98 23.73 -1.56
N VAL A 15 9.21 22.55 -0.98
CA VAL A 15 9.21 21.28 -1.71
C VAL A 15 7.87 20.53 -1.60
N PHE A 16 7.22 20.55 -0.44
CA PHE A 16 6.11 19.63 -0.17
C PHE A 16 4.76 20.29 0.09
N LEU A 17 4.68 21.59 0.37
CA LEU A 17 3.41 22.23 0.75
C LEU A 17 2.33 22.01 -0.32
N GLU A 18 2.69 22.17 -1.59
CA GLU A 18 1.73 22.01 -2.68
C GLU A 18 1.35 20.54 -2.88
N ASN A 19 2.31 19.62 -2.76
CA ASN A 19 2.04 18.18 -2.80
C ASN A 19 1.08 17.77 -1.65
N GLU A 20 1.31 18.24 -0.43
CA GLU A 20 0.46 17.92 0.72
C GLU A 20 -0.97 18.44 0.55
N ARG A 21 -1.14 19.65 -0.04
CA ARG A 21 -2.46 20.19 -0.38
C ARG A 21 -3.20 19.32 -1.38
N GLN A 22 -2.53 18.98 -2.49
CA GLN A 22 -3.13 18.17 -3.55
C GLN A 22 -3.42 16.74 -3.09
N GLN A 23 -2.48 16.11 -2.37
CA GLN A 23 -2.67 14.76 -1.84
C GLN A 23 -3.78 14.71 -0.79
N SER A 24 -3.90 15.72 0.07
CA SER A 24 -5.00 15.78 1.03
C SER A 24 -6.35 15.88 0.32
N ALA A 25 -6.48 16.81 -0.64
CA ALA A 25 -7.70 16.94 -1.44
C ALA A 25 -8.03 15.62 -2.17
N PHE A 26 -7.03 14.96 -2.79
CA PHE A 26 -7.22 13.67 -3.43
C PHE A 26 -7.71 12.59 -2.44
N ASN A 27 -7.02 12.42 -1.31
CA ASN A 27 -7.30 11.37 -0.34
C ASN A 27 -8.66 11.55 0.31
N PHE A 28 -9.05 12.77 0.66
CA PHE A 28 -10.26 13.04 1.43
C PHE A 28 -11.48 13.37 0.59
N GLU A 29 -11.32 13.87 -0.64
CA GLU A 29 -12.43 14.43 -1.43
C GLU A 29 -12.56 13.78 -2.81
N PHE A 30 -11.47 13.67 -3.56
CA PHE A 30 -11.54 13.38 -5.00
C PHE A 30 -11.32 11.92 -5.41
N SER A 31 -10.77 11.06 -4.55
CA SER A 31 -10.52 9.66 -4.93
C SER A 31 -11.82 8.86 -5.09
N ASP A 32 -11.89 8.08 -6.18
CA ASP A 32 -13.03 7.23 -6.53
C ASP A 32 -12.99 5.92 -5.72
N VAL A 33 -13.89 5.84 -4.75
CA VAL A 33 -14.02 4.68 -3.84
C VAL A 33 -14.31 3.38 -4.58
N GLU A 34 -15.15 3.40 -5.62
CA GLU A 34 -15.53 2.18 -6.33
C GLU A 34 -14.38 1.66 -7.19
N MET A 35 -13.61 2.56 -7.80
CA MET A 35 -12.34 2.20 -8.44
C MET A 35 -11.35 1.60 -7.44
N LEU A 36 -11.17 2.24 -6.27
CA LEU A 36 -10.24 1.77 -5.25
C LEU A 36 -10.62 0.38 -4.72
N LYS A 37 -11.91 0.10 -4.51
CA LYS A 37 -12.39 -1.24 -4.11
C LYS A 37 -12.06 -2.30 -5.16
N ARG A 38 -12.21 -1.99 -6.45
CA ARG A 38 -11.80 -2.90 -7.55
C ARG A 38 -10.30 -3.13 -7.52
N TRP A 39 -9.50 -2.08 -7.40
CA TRP A 39 -8.03 -2.21 -7.30
C TRP A 39 -7.59 -3.02 -6.10
N PHE A 40 -8.25 -2.90 -4.95
CA PHE A 40 -7.96 -3.73 -3.79
C PHE A 40 -8.18 -5.22 -4.11
N ALA A 41 -9.32 -5.56 -4.72
CA ALA A 41 -9.64 -6.93 -5.12
C ALA A 41 -8.68 -7.47 -6.19
N ASP A 42 -8.28 -6.64 -7.15
CA ASP A 42 -7.28 -6.98 -8.16
C ASP A 42 -5.92 -7.26 -7.51
N CYS A 43 -5.52 -6.45 -6.52
CA CYS A 43 -4.28 -6.65 -5.79
C CYS A 43 -4.26 -7.97 -5.01
N GLU A 44 -5.36 -8.31 -4.34
CA GLU A 44 -5.51 -9.61 -3.67
C GLU A 44 -5.41 -10.78 -4.65
N THR A 45 -6.12 -10.67 -5.77
CA THR A 45 -6.14 -11.72 -6.81
C THR A 45 -4.73 -11.95 -7.34
N GLN A 46 -4.02 -10.88 -7.66
CA GLN A 46 -2.66 -10.95 -8.20
C GLN A 46 -1.66 -11.45 -7.16
N SER A 47 -1.74 -10.98 -5.91
CA SER A 47 -0.90 -11.47 -4.80
C SER A 47 -1.06 -12.98 -4.62
N ASN A 48 -2.29 -13.48 -4.59
CA ASN A 48 -2.57 -14.90 -4.44
C ASN A 48 -2.08 -15.72 -5.65
N ALA A 49 -2.26 -15.22 -6.88
CA ALA A 49 -1.77 -15.88 -8.08
C ALA A 49 -0.22 -15.98 -8.09
N LEU A 50 0.48 -14.92 -7.70
CA LEU A 50 1.94 -14.91 -7.60
C LEU A 50 2.44 -15.87 -6.51
N ARG A 51 1.76 -15.91 -5.37
CA ARG A 51 2.05 -16.89 -4.31
C ARG A 51 1.85 -18.33 -4.80
N ALA A 52 0.76 -18.60 -5.52
CA ALA A 52 0.53 -19.92 -6.13
C ALA A 52 1.62 -20.29 -7.15
N ALA A 53 2.21 -19.31 -7.83
CA ALA A 53 3.32 -19.48 -8.76
C ALA A 53 4.72 -19.54 -8.08
N GLY A 54 4.78 -19.56 -6.73
CA GLY A 54 6.05 -19.60 -6.00
C GLY A 54 6.85 -18.30 -6.07
N LYS A 55 6.19 -17.15 -6.26
CA LYS A 55 6.82 -15.83 -6.39
C LYS A 55 6.45 -14.94 -5.20
N PRO A 56 6.99 -15.19 -3.99
CA PRO A 56 6.59 -14.49 -2.77
C PRO A 56 6.97 -13.01 -2.75
N LEU A 57 8.13 -12.63 -3.32
CA LEU A 57 8.56 -11.22 -3.37
C LEU A 57 7.56 -10.32 -4.12
N PRO A 58 7.17 -10.62 -5.38
CA PRO A 58 6.15 -9.82 -6.05
C PRO A 58 4.75 -10.02 -5.46
N ALA A 59 4.46 -11.16 -4.80
CA ALA A 59 3.22 -11.30 -4.05
C ALA A 59 3.15 -10.28 -2.89
N TYR A 60 4.27 -10.09 -2.18
CA TYR A 60 4.39 -9.10 -1.12
C TYR A 60 4.23 -7.66 -1.64
N ASP A 61 4.78 -7.33 -2.81
CA ASP A 61 4.54 -6.01 -3.44
C ASP A 61 3.05 -5.74 -3.67
N TYR A 62 2.28 -6.76 -4.08
CA TYR A 62 0.84 -6.62 -4.22
C TYR A 62 0.10 -6.52 -2.90
N ALA A 63 0.61 -7.13 -1.82
CA ALA A 63 0.10 -6.90 -0.47
C ALA A 63 0.31 -5.44 -0.03
N LEU A 64 1.46 -4.83 -0.35
CA LEU A 64 1.72 -3.41 -0.08
C LEU A 64 0.80 -2.49 -0.89
N LYS A 65 0.55 -2.81 -2.16
CA LYS A 65 -0.43 -2.08 -2.99
C LYS A 65 -1.84 -2.18 -2.43
N ALA A 66 -2.26 -3.35 -1.98
CA ALA A 66 -3.54 -3.54 -1.30
C ALA A 66 -3.61 -2.70 -0.01
N SER A 67 -2.54 -2.68 0.80
CA SER A 67 -2.44 -1.86 2.01
C SER A 67 -2.59 -0.37 1.72
N HIS A 68 -1.89 0.14 0.70
CA HIS A 68 -2.00 1.54 0.31
C HIS A 68 -3.40 1.89 -0.21
N THR A 69 -3.96 1.03 -1.07
CA THR A 69 -5.31 1.20 -1.61
C THR A 69 -6.36 1.22 -0.49
N PHE A 70 -6.22 0.35 0.51
CA PHE A 70 -7.06 0.37 1.71
C PHE A 70 -6.97 1.72 2.45
N ASN A 71 -5.77 2.28 2.63
CA ASN A 71 -5.62 3.57 3.31
C ASN A 71 -6.36 4.70 2.58
N LEU A 72 -6.39 4.68 1.25
CA LEU A 72 -7.17 5.64 0.45
C LEU A 72 -8.68 5.45 0.66
N ILE A 73 -9.15 4.20 0.70
CA ILE A 73 -10.56 3.89 1.00
C ILE A 73 -10.95 4.36 2.41
N ASP A 74 -10.09 4.10 3.41
CA ASP A 74 -10.30 4.51 4.81
C ASP A 74 -10.32 6.04 4.93
N ALA A 75 -9.40 6.75 4.25
CA ALA A 75 -9.34 8.21 4.23
C ALA A 75 -10.61 8.84 3.63
N ARG A 76 -11.24 8.20 2.64
CA ARG A 76 -12.54 8.66 2.11
C ARG A 76 -13.71 8.49 3.07
N GLY A 77 -13.51 7.83 4.21
CA GLY A 77 -14.58 7.56 5.18
C GLY A 77 -15.69 6.67 4.62
N ALA A 78 -15.37 5.87 3.60
CA ALA A 78 -16.36 5.12 2.83
C ALA A 78 -16.65 3.72 3.38
N ILE A 79 -16.05 3.36 4.52
CA ILE A 79 -16.18 2.05 5.15
C ILE A 79 -16.50 2.19 6.64
N SER A 80 -17.34 1.27 7.14
CA SER A 80 -17.65 1.13 8.56
C SER A 80 -16.46 0.58 9.36
N PRO A 81 -16.46 0.71 10.70
CA PRO A 81 -15.44 0.09 11.55
C PRO A 81 -15.31 -1.43 11.34
N THR A 82 -16.43 -2.12 11.09
CA THR A 82 -16.43 -3.56 10.80
C THR A 82 -15.77 -3.88 9.46
N GLU A 83 -16.11 -3.14 8.40
CA GLU A 83 -15.46 -3.28 7.09
C GLU A 83 -13.96 -2.97 7.19
N ARG A 84 -13.58 -1.94 7.94
CA ARG A 84 -12.17 -1.59 8.19
C ARG A 84 -11.40 -2.76 8.81
N GLN A 85 -11.96 -3.43 9.82
CA GLN A 85 -11.33 -4.62 10.40
C GLN A 85 -11.18 -5.76 9.38
N ALA A 86 -12.18 -5.96 8.51
CA ALA A 86 -12.11 -6.98 7.46
C ALA A 86 -11.01 -6.68 6.43
N TYR A 87 -10.85 -5.43 5.99
CA TYR A 87 -9.76 -5.03 5.10
C TYR A 87 -8.38 -5.25 5.75
N ILE A 88 -8.21 -4.86 7.02
CA ILE A 88 -6.95 -5.05 7.75
C ILE A 88 -6.58 -6.54 7.84
N ALA A 89 -7.56 -7.40 8.15
CA ALA A 89 -7.33 -8.84 8.21
C ALA A 89 -6.87 -9.39 6.86
N ARG A 90 -7.52 -8.99 5.76
CA ARG A 90 -7.17 -9.40 4.40
C ARG A 90 -5.77 -8.98 4.00
N VAL A 91 -5.39 -7.71 4.22
CA VAL A 91 -4.02 -7.21 3.96
C VAL A 91 -2.99 -8.01 4.76
N ARG A 92 -3.27 -8.28 6.05
CA ARG A 92 -2.40 -9.08 6.91
C ARG A 92 -2.22 -10.49 6.38
N ASP A 93 -3.29 -11.12 5.89
CA ASP A 93 -3.24 -12.48 5.35
C ASP A 93 -2.40 -12.55 4.07
N LEU A 94 -2.49 -11.55 3.18
CA LEU A 94 -1.63 -11.46 1.99
C LEU A 94 -0.15 -11.35 2.36
N ALA A 95 0.17 -10.40 3.24
CA ALA A 95 1.55 -10.13 3.65
C ALA A 95 2.16 -11.33 4.38
N ARG A 96 1.39 -11.95 5.31
CA ARG A 96 1.80 -13.16 6.01
C ARG A 96 2.03 -14.32 5.03
N GLY A 97 1.10 -14.57 4.12
CA GLY A 97 1.22 -15.66 3.17
C GLY A 97 2.44 -15.53 2.25
N ALA A 98 2.80 -14.31 1.85
CA ALA A 98 4.02 -14.06 1.10
C ALA A 98 5.29 -14.27 1.95
N ALA A 99 5.29 -13.80 3.20
CA ALA A 99 6.42 -13.96 4.13
C ALA A 99 6.67 -15.43 4.49
N GLU A 100 5.62 -16.20 4.78
CA GLU A 100 5.72 -17.64 5.08
C GLU A 100 6.31 -18.41 3.91
N GLN A 101 5.86 -18.14 2.67
CA GLN A 101 6.43 -18.78 1.49
C GLN A 101 7.90 -18.38 1.26
N TRP A 102 8.25 -17.11 1.46
CA TRP A 102 9.65 -16.68 1.36
C TRP A 102 10.54 -17.37 2.39
N ALA A 103 10.09 -17.44 3.65
CA ALA A 103 10.82 -18.12 4.71
C ALA A 103 11.07 -19.60 4.36
N GLY A 104 10.06 -20.31 3.86
CA GLY A 104 10.23 -21.69 3.38
C GLY A 104 11.25 -21.81 2.24
N GLN A 105 11.24 -20.88 1.28
CA GLN A 105 12.25 -20.86 0.20
C GLN A 105 13.67 -20.61 0.71
N GLU A 106 13.84 -19.80 1.76
CA GLU A 106 15.16 -19.56 2.36
C GLU A 106 15.65 -20.78 3.16
N GLU A 107 14.77 -21.48 3.87
CA GLU A 107 15.09 -22.74 4.54
C GLU A 107 15.55 -23.81 3.52
N GLU A 108 14.86 -23.93 2.39
CA GLU A 108 15.25 -24.83 1.29
C GLU A 108 16.60 -24.48 0.65
N ARG A 109 16.96 -23.18 0.62
CA ARG A 109 18.27 -22.73 0.10
C ARG A 109 19.42 -22.95 1.08
N ALA A 110 19.11 -22.97 2.37
CA ALA A 110 20.09 -23.11 3.43
C ALA A 110 20.43 -24.59 3.74
N GLY A 111 19.59 -25.53 3.30
CA GLY A 111 19.81 -26.98 3.40
C GLY A 111 20.53 -27.55 2.18
#